data_AF-K9UQZ3-F1
#
_entry.id   AF-K9UQZ3-F1
#
_cell.length_a   1.000
_cell.length_b   1.000
_cell.length_c   1.000
_cell.angle_alpha   90.00
_cell.angle_beta   90.00
_cell.angle_gamma   90.00
#
_symmetry.space_group_name_H-M   'P 1'
#
loop_
_entity.id
_entity.type
_entity.pdbx_description
1 polymer ?
#
loop_
_entity_poly.entity_id
_entity_poly.type
_entity_poly.pdbx_seq_one_letter_code
_entity_poly.pdbx_strand_id
1 'polypeptide(L)'
;MRGQFGNSSEIIAIEREALIRSSFFNLVKLCVRFLSFGLAILAAIVAMKIGLNPTIVRAESLVPPSNCVDTGQLALNRCAIARSTNVDKLKSSIYRKLSRQISPRDRARLAITEKTWLQFRSAHCQEVIEPFGNGSMVPLLYHNCLSNVTLDRIADLQHLTAIDISSKLVEVESNNSSDRVYWHRYRLQQCRFEAVRFTKDTRRFTQCDRRLSATRLRQLQEMMSVR
;
A
#
# COMPACT_ATOMS: atom_id res chain seq x y z
N MET A 1 -18.31 -74.40 -46.80
CA MET A 1 -16.98 -73.78 -46.73
C MET A 1 -16.58 -73.71 -45.26
N ARG A 2 -15.30 -73.99 -44.97
CA ARG A 2 -14.60 -73.95 -43.66
C ARG A 2 -15.08 -72.76 -42.80
N GLY A 3 -15.32 -72.84 -41.49
CA GLY A 3 -14.54 -73.49 -40.44
C GLY A 3 -13.64 -72.45 -39.79
N GLN A 4 -14.04 -71.91 -38.64
CA GLN A 4 -13.15 -71.47 -37.54
C GLN A 4 -13.99 -71.06 -36.32
N PHE A 5 -14.11 -72.00 -35.37
CA PHE A 5 -14.45 -71.69 -33.99
C PHE A 5 -13.24 -70.97 -33.39
N GLY A 6 -13.40 -69.69 -33.03
CA GLY A 6 -12.42 -68.98 -32.21
C GLY A 6 -12.31 -69.69 -30.86
N ASN A 7 -11.10 -70.10 -30.51
CA ASN A 7 -10.83 -70.90 -29.33
C ASN A 7 -11.08 -70.04 -28.07
N SER A 8 -11.93 -70.49 -27.14
CA SER A 8 -12.30 -69.73 -25.93
C SER A 8 -11.10 -69.32 -25.07
N SER A 9 -9.96 -70.01 -25.21
CA SER A 9 -8.71 -69.67 -24.55
C SER A 9 -8.01 -68.42 -25.13
N GLU A 10 -8.19 -68.10 -26.41
CA GLU A 10 -7.66 -66.86 -27.02
C GLU A 10 -8.45 -65.63 -26.57
N ILE A 11 -9.78 -65.75 -26.41
CA ILE A 11 -10.63 -64.64 -25.94
C ILE A 11 -10.32 -64.26 -24.48
N ILE A 12 -10.09 -65.25 -23.62
CA ILE A 12 -9.71 -65.02 -22.20
C ILE A 12 -8.31 -64.39 -22.08
N ALA A 13 -7.38 -64.72 -22.98
CA ALA A 13 -6.06 -64.10 -23.02
C ALA A 13 -6.13 -62.61 -23.41
N ILE A 14 -6.95 -62.27 -24.41
CA ILE A 14 -7.16 -60.89 -24.87
C ILE A 14 -7.83 -60.03 -23.78
N GLU A 15 -8.82 -60.56 -23.05
CA GLU A 15 -9.45 -59.84 -21.93
C GLU A 15 -8.49 -59.60 -20.76
N ARG A 16 -7.62 -60.57 -20.43
CA ARG A 16 -6.59 -60.40 -19.38
C ARG A 16 -5.57 -59.32 -19.77
N GLU A 17 -5.10 -59.30 -21.02
CA GLU A 17 -4.17 -58.27 -21.48
C GLU A 17 -4.80 -56.87 -21.47
N ALA A 18 -6.07 -56.75 -21.85
CA ALA A 18 -6.81 -55.49 -21.79
C ALA A 18 -6.94 -54.95 -20.35
N LEU A 19 -7.25 -55.83 -19.39
CA LEU A 19 -7.35 -55.47 -17.97
C LEU A 19 -6.00 -55.07 -17.36
N ILE A 20 -4.91 -55.77 -17.70
CA ILE A 20 -3.55 -55.44 -17.26
C ILE A 20 -3.12 -54.08 -17.83
N ARG A 21 -3.40 -53.83 -19.12
CA ARG A 21 -3.09 -52.57 -19.79
C ARG A 21 -3.88 -51.40 -19.20
N SER A 22 -5.15 -51.61 -18.86
CA SER A 22 -5.99 -50.59 -18.21
C SER A 22 -5.52 -50.26 -16.79
N SER A 23 -5.13 -51.28 -16.01
CA SER A 23 -4.60 -51.13 -14.64
C SER A 23 -3.27 -50.38 -14.66
N PHE A 24 -2.36 -50.74 -15.59
CA PHE A 24 -1.08 -50.07 -15.77
C PHE A 24 -1.27 -48.59 -16.16
N PHE A 25 -2.20 -48.29 -17.07
CA PHE A 25 -2.50 -46.93 -17.50
C PHE A 25 -3.05 -46.06 -16.36
N ASN A 26 -3.88 -46.64 -15.48
CA ASN A 26 -4.41 -45.97 -14.30
C ASN A 26 -3.33 -45.72 -13.23
N LEU A 27 -2.43 -46.68 -13.00
CA LEU A 27 -1.27 -46.52 -12.11
C LEU A 27 -0.32 -45.43 -12.58
N VAL A 28 -0.02 -45.37 -13.88
CA VAL A 28 0.83 -44.31 -14.47
C VAL A 28 0.16 -42.94 -14.33
N LYS A 29 -1.15 -42.81 -14.61
CA LYS A 29 -1.90 -41.55 -14.39
C LYS A 29 -1.90 -41.11 -12.93
N LEU A 30 -2.03 -42.05 -12.00
CA LEU A 30 -2.01 -41.77 -10.57
C LEU A 30 -0.61 -41.28 -10.13
N CYS A 31 0.45 -41.93 -10.62
CA CYS A 31 1.83 -41.55 -10.34
C CYS A 31 2.19 -40.16 -10.92
N VAL A 32 1.76 -39.86 -12.16
CA VAL A 32 1.94 -38.54 -12.79
C VAL A 32 1.19 -37.45 -12.02
N ARG A 33 -0.03 -37.74 -11.52
CA ARG A 33 -0.76 -36.83 -10.63
C ARG A 33 0.03 -36.57 -9.33
N PHE A 34 0.50 -37.60 -8.64
CA PHE A 34 1.28 -37.43 -7.41
C PHE A 34 2.62 -36.68 -7.61
N LEU A 35 3.33 -36.94 -8.71
CA LEU A 35 4.53 -36.20 -9.09
C LEU A 35 4.22 -34.71 -9.40
N SER A 36 3.10 -34.43 -10.07
CA SER A 36 2.67 -33.05 -10.36
C SER A 36 2.22 -32.28 -9.10
N PHE A 37 1.55 -32.94 -8.15
CA PHE A 37 1.20 -32.34 -6.86
C PHE A 37 2.43 -32.08 -5.97
N GLY A 38 3.42 -32.99 -5.98
CA GLY A 38 4.69 -32.79 -5.27
C GLY A 38 5.50 -31.59 -5.77
N LEU A 39 5.58 -31.42 -7.09
CA LEU A 39 6.19 -30.25 -7.73
C LEU A 39 5.43 -28.94 -7.42
N ALA A 40 4.11 -28.98 -7.39
CA ALA A 40 3.28 -27.81 -7.05
C ALA A 40 3.44 -27.38 -5.57
N ILE A 41 3.58 -28.33 -4.64
CA ILE A 41 3.81 -28.05 -3.22
C ILE A 41 5.20 -27.44 -2.99
N LEU A 42 6.23 -27.94 -3.68
CA LEU A 42 7.58 -27.36 -3.65
C LEU A 42 7.61 -25.93 -4.23
N ALA A 43 6.90 -25.68 -5.34
CA ALA A 43 6.78 -24.35 -5.92
C ALA A 43 6.08 -23.35 -4.96
N ALA A 44 5.05 -23.79 -4.23
CA ALA A 44 4.36 -22.98 -3.22
C ALA A 44 5.25 -22.66 -2.01
N ILE A 45 6.09 -23.59 -1.56
CA ILE A 45 7.04 -23.37 -0.44
C ILE A 45 8.17 -22.42 -0.85
N VAL A 46 8.66 -22.50 -2.10
CA VAL A 46 9.64 -21.55 -2.64
C VAL A 46 9.04 -20.14 -2.77
N ALA A 47 7.78 -20.02 -3.21
CA ALA A 47 7.08 -18.74 -3.24
C ALA A 47 6.87 -18.13 -1.85
N MET A 48 6.86 -18.94 -0.78
CA MET A 48 6.75 -18.48 0.61
C MET A 48 8.11 -18.05 1.21
N LYS A 49 9.24 -18.44 0.59
CA LYS A 49 10.60 -18.10 1.04
C LYS A 49 11.23 -16.93 0.28
N ILE A 50 10.76 -16.65 -0.93
CA ILE A 50 11.10 -15.41 -1.65
C ILE A 50 10.06 -14.38 -1.22
N GLY A 51 10.42 -13.54 -0.25
CA GLY A 51 9.58 -12.46 0.29
C GLY A 51 9.23 -11.37 -0.72
N LEU A 52 8.65 -11.72 -1.87
CA LEU A 52 7.90 -10.82 -2.73
C LEU A 52 6.57 -10.53 -2.04
N ASN A 53 6.66 -9.71 -1.01
CA ASN A 53 5.53 -9.01 -0.43
C ASN A 53 4.89 -8.21 -1.59
N PRO A 54 3.58 -8.38 -1.89
CA PRO A 54 2.94 -7.64 -2.97
C PRO A 54 3.18 -6.16 -2.71
N THR A 55 3.87 -5.56 -3.66
CA THR A 55 4.40 -4.20 -3.70
C THR A 55 3.50 -3.19 -3.00
N ILE A 56 3.86 -2.77 -1.79
CA ILE A 56 3.59 -1.40 -1.38
C ILE A 56 4.51 -0.55 -2.25
N VAL A 57 4.02 -0.11 -3.40
CA VAL A 57 4.69 0.92 -4.20
C VAL A 57 4.82 2.12 -3.27
N ARG A 58 6.04 2.38 -2.78
CA ARG A 58 6.30 3.55 -1.93
C ARG A 58 5.87 4.78 -2.73
N ALA A 59 5.05 5.64 -2.15
CA ALA A 59 4.58 6.86 -2.81
C ALA A 59 5.73 7.68 -3.41
N GLU A 60 6.93 7.58 -2.82
CA GLU A 60 8.16 8.20 -3.32
C GLU A 60 8.55 7.77 -4.73
N SER A 61 8.32 6.51 -5.10
CA SER A 61 8.61 5.96 -6.44
C SER A 61 7.68 6.48 -7.54
N LEU A 62 6.56 7.12 -7.18
CA LEU A 62 5.60 7.70 -8.12
C LEU A 62 5.95 9.14 -8.52
N VAL A 63 6.96 9.73 -7.88
CA VAL A 63 7.44 11.09 -8.18
C VAL A 63 8.66 10.97 -9.08
N PRO A 64 8.64 11.55 -10.30
CA PRO A 64 9.81 11.55 -11.17
C PRO A 64 11.02 12.14 -10.44
N PRO A 65 12.22 11.56 -10.60
CA PRO A 65 13.43 12.13 -10.01
C PRO A 65 13.63 13.56 -10.55
N SER A 66 13.80 14.53 -9.65
CA SER A 66 14.28 15.85 -10.04
C SER A 66 15.76 15.74 -10.40
N ASN A 67 16.17 16.28 -11.54
CA ASN A 67 17.57 16.36 -12.00
C ASN A 67 18.38 17.37 -11.17
N CYS A 68 18.41 17.15 -9.86
CA CYS A 68 19.08 17.98 -8.88
C CYS A 68 20.58 17.72 -8.90
N VAL A 69 21.33 18.72 -9.35
CA VAL A 69 22.79 18.75 -9.23
C VAL A 69 23.09 19.69 -8.06
N ASP A 70 23.48 19.10 -6.93
CA ASP A 70 23.49 19.77 -5.64
C ASP A 70 24.90 20.29 -5.28
N THR A 71 25.15 21.56 -5.57
CA THR A 71 26.26 22.29 -4.94
C THR A 71 25.74 23.59 -4.31
N GLY A 72 25.84 23.68 -2.99
CA GLY A 72 25.47 24.86 -2.20
C GLY A 72 24.00 24.91 -1.76
N GLN A 73 23.73 25.71 -0.71
CA GLN A 73 22.41 25.77 -0.05
C GLN A 73 21.28 26.24 -0.97
N LEU A 74 21.58 27.15 -1.91
CA LEU A 74 20.59 27.64 -2.87
C LEU A 74 20.11 26.54 -3.82
N ALA A 75 21.01 25.66 -4.27
CA ALA A 75 20.66 24.51 -5.10
C ALA A 75 19.79 23.53 -4.32
N LEU A 76 20.20 23.17 -3.09
CA LEU A 76 19.42 22.31 -2.19
C LEU A 76 18.00 22.84 -1.95
N ASN A 77 17.87 24.14 -1.67
CA ASN A 77 16.57 24.78 -1.47
C ASN A 77 15.68 24.68 -2.72
N ARG A 78 16.23 24.96 -3.91
CA ARG A 78 15.49 24.84 -5.19
C ARG A 78 15.04 23.40 -5.45
N CYS A 79 15.88 22.44 -5.11
CA CYS A 79 15.58 21.02 -5.26
C CYS A 79 14.45 20.55 -4.35
N ALA A 80 14.46 20.96 -3.09
CA ALA A 80 13.34 20.69 -2.17
C ALA A 80 12.03 21.31 -2.67
N ILE A 81 12.07 22.53 -3.19
CA ILE A 81 10.90 23.21 -3.79
C ILE A 81 10.36 22.42 -5.00
N ALA A 82 11.25 22.01 -5.91
CA ALA A 82 10.85 21.24 -7.09
C ALA A 82 10.23 19.89 -6.71
N ARG A 83 10.86 19.17 -5.77
CA ARG A 83 10.36 17.90 -5.24
C ARG A 83 8.97 18.06 -4.63
N SER A 84 8.80 18.97 -3.68
CA SER A 84 7.51 19.21 -3.02
C SER A 84 6.40 19.59 -4.00
N THR A 85 6.73 20.41 -5.01
CA THR A 85 5.79 20.77 -6.09
C THR A 85 5.35 19.55 -6.90
N ASN A 86 6.28 18.65 -7.23
CA ASN A 86 5.96 17.43 -7.99
C ASN A 86 5.10 16.45 -7.16
N VAL A 87 5.41 16.28 -5.88
CA VAL A 87 4.62 15.47 -4.95
C VAL A 87 3.20 16.04 -4.83
N ASP A 88 3.05 17.36 -4.73
CA ASP A 88 1.74 18.03 -4.67
C ASP A 88 0.90 17.83 -5.94
N LYS A 89 1.55 17.86 -7.12
CA LYS A 89 0.89 17.55 -8.41
C LYS A 89 0.39 16.12 -8.46
N LEU A 90 1.22 15.15 -8.03
CA LEU A 90 0.85 13.75 -7.98
C LEU A 90 -0.34 13.53 -7.04
N LYS A 91 -0.28 14.06 -5.81
CA LYS A 91 -1.37 13.99 -4.84
C LYS A 91 -2.67 14.58 -5.37
N SER A 92 -2.58 15.74 -6.03
CA SER A 92 -3.73 16.39 -6.66
C SER A 92 -4.34 15.53 -7.78
N SER A 93 -3.52 14.82 -8.54
CA SER A 93 -3.99 13.87 -9.56
C SER A 93 -4.75 12.70 -8.94
N ILE A 94 -4.21 12.08 -7.89
CA ILE A 94 -4.83 10.98 -7.17
C ILE A 94 -6.14 11.42 -6.52
N TYR A 95 -6.16 12.59 -5.87
CA TYR A 95 -7.37 13.20 -5.31
C TYR A 95 -8.46 13.38 -6.36
N ARG A 96 -8.13 13.95 -7.53
CA ARG A 96 -9.10 14.13 -8.63
C ARG A 96 -9.62 12.80 -9.16
N LYS A 97 -8.75 11.80 -9.30
CA LYS A 97 -9.15 10.45 -9.72
C LYS A 97 -10.15 9.85 -8.73
N LEU A 98 -9.82 9.86 -7.44
CA LEU A 98 -10.71 9.36 -6.38
C LEU A 98 -12.04 10.14 -6.38
N SER A 99 -12.00 11.47 -6.44
CA SER A 99 -13.21 12.30 -6.42
C SER A 99 -14.19 11.95 -7.54
N ARG A 100 -13.70 11.65 -8.76
CA ARG A 100 -14.57 11.23 -9.88
C ARG A 100 -15.24 9.86 -9.67
N GLN A 101 -14.70 9.02 -8.79
CA GLN A 101 -15.17 7.64 -8.58
C GLN A 101 -16.19 7.52 -7.44
N ILE A 102 -16.58 8.61 -6.78
CA ILE A 102 -17.36 8.58 -5.53
C ILE A 102 -18.61 9.45 -5.63
N SER A 103 -19.59 9.15 -4.78
CA SER A 103 -20.88 9.87 -4.78
C SER A 103 -20.67 11.38 -4.53
N PRO A 104 -21.58 12.27 -4.99
CA PRO A 104 -21.49 13.70 -4.69
C PRO A 104 -21.38 14.01 -3.19
N ARG A 105 -22.12 13.26 -2.35
CA ARG A 105 -22.07 13.38 -0.89
C ARG A 105 -20.68 13.02 -0.35
N ASP A 106 -20.08 11.94 -0.84
CA ASP A 106 -18.75 11.52 -0.40
C ASP A 106 -17.65 12.42 -0.97
N ARG A 107 -17.83 13.00 -2.16
CA ARG A 107 -16.96 14.07 -2.68
C ARG A 107 -16.90 15.28 -1.74
N ALA A 108 -18.05 15.73 -1.23
CA ALA A 108 -18.08 16.83 -0.27
C ALA A 108 -17.34 16.50 1.03
N ARG A 109 -17.50 15.28 1.54
CA ARG A 109 -16.75 14.80 2.73
C ARG A 109 -15.26 14.66 2.48
N LEU A 110 -14.87 14.16 1.31
CA LEU A 110 -13.47 14.08 0.88
C LEU A 110 -12.85 15.49 0.79
N ALA A 111 -13.58 16.46 0.25
CA ALA A 111 -13.10 17.85 0.18
C ALA A 111 -12.91 18.48 1.57
N ILE A 112 -13.81 18.24 2.52
CA ILE A 112 -13.65 18.68 3.92
C ILE A 112 -12.41 18.04 4.55
N THR A 113 -12.23 16.73 4.34
CA THR A 113 -11.08 15.97 4.84
C THR A 113 -9.77 16.49 4.25
N GLU A 114 -9.78 16.85 2.97
CA GLU A 114 -8.62 17.42 2.29
C GLU A 114 -8.26 18.81 2.82
N LYS A 115 -9.28 19.63 3.13
CA LYS A 115 -9.07 20.95 3.75
C LYS A 115 -8.44 20.83 5.14
N THR A 116 -8.91 19.91 5.98
CA THR A 116 -8.32 19.70 7.31
C THR A 116 -6.91 19.12 7.22
N TRP A 117 -6.64 18.25 6.25
CA TRP A 117 -5.30 17.77 5.96
C TRP A 117 -4.34 18.91 5.57
N LEU A 118 -4.76 19.83 4.71
CA LEU A 118 -3.93 20.98 4.31
C LEU A 118 -3.57 21.87 5.51
N GLN A 119 -4.52 22.11 6.41
CA GLN A 119 -4.28 22.89 7.63
C GLN A 119 -3.24 22.20 8.53
N PHE A 120 -3.39 20.89 8.71
CA PHE A 120 -2.42 20.07 9.44
C PHE A 120 -1.03 20.15 8.81
N ARG A 121 -0.91 19.87 7.50
CA ARG A 121 0.36 19.91 6.78
C ARG A 121 1.09 21.24 6.98
N SER A 122 0.39 22.35 6.80
CA SER A 122 0.99 23.68 6.92
C SER A 122 1.45 23.97 8.35
N ALA A 123 0.63 23.66 9.36
CA ALA A 123 0.98 23.89 10.76
C ALA A 123 2.15 22.99 11.20
N HIS A 124 2.12 21.71 10.84
CA HIS A 124 3.20 20.77 11.12
C HIS A 124 4.53 21.23 10.55
N CYS A 125 4.55 21.56 9.25
CA CYS A 125 5.80 21.98 8.61
C CYS A 125 6.28 23.35 9.08
N GLN A 126 5.40 24.20 9.61
CA GLN A 126 5.81 25.43 10.30
C GLN A 126 6.51 25.14 11.63
N GLU A 127 5.98 24.20 12.43
CA GLU A 127 6.60 23.81 13.71
C GLU A 127 7.94 23.06 13.53
N VAL A 128 8.13 22.39 12.40
CA VAL A 128 9.43 21.78 12.02
C VAL A 128 10.52 22.84 11.87
N ILE A 129 10.20 23.99 11.25
CA ILE A 129 11.20 25.02 10.95
C ILE A 129 11.32 26.10 12.02
N GLU A 130 10.39 26.18 12.96
CA GLU A 130 10.38 27.18 14.03
C GLU A 130 11.73 27.31 14.77
N PRO A 131 12.43 26.21 15.13
CA PRO A 131 13.74 26.32 15.81
C PRO A 131 14.86 26.96 14.97
N PHE A 132 14.69 27.04 13.65
CA PHE A 132 15.73 27.49 12.71
C PHE A 132 15.58 28.97 12.31
N GLY A 133 14.54 29.65 12.78
CA GLY A 133 14.29 31.06 12.51
C GLY A 133 14.31 31.38 11.01
N ASN A 134 15.23 32.26 10.60
CA ASN A 134 15.42 32.70 9.21
C ASN A 134 16.68 32.13 8.56
N GLY A 135 17.18 30.98 9.05
CA GLY A 135 18.40 30.34 8.52
C GLY A 135 18.29 29.94 7.04
N SER A 136 19.43 29.87 6.35
CA SER A 136 19.49 29.55 4.91
C SER A 136 18.98 28.15 4.56
N MET A 137 18.92 27.24 5.56
CA MET A 137 18.38 25.89 5.44
C MET A 137 16.86 25.79 5.61
N VAL A 138 16.19 26.85 6.08
CA VAL A 138 14.74 26.83 6.34
C VAL A 138 13.92 26.40 5.12
N PRO A 139 14.19 26.88 3.89
CA PRO A 139 13.44 26.44 2.72
C PRO A 139 13.63 24.94 2.43
N LEU A 140 14.86 24.43 2.58
CA LEU A 140 15.14 23.00 2.43
C LEU A 140 14.31 22.17 3.41
N LEU A 141 14.35 22.50 4.71
CA LEU A 141 13.62 21.77 5.76
C LEU A 141 12.11 21.85 5.54
N TYR A 142 11.58 23.04 5.27
CA TYR A 142 10.15 23.26 5.05
C TYR A 142 9.63 22.43 3.87
N HIS A 143 10.31 22.49 2.73
CA HIS A 143 9.86 21.80 1.52
C HIS A 143 10.10 20.28 1.58
N ASN A 144 11.12 19.82 2.32
CA ASN A 144 11.25 18.40 2.64
C ASN A 144 10.09 17.90 3.49
N CYS A 145 9.69 18.65 4.54
CA CYS A 145 8.50 18.33 5.33
C CYS A 145 7.24 18.26 4.45
N LEU A 146 7.01 19.28 3.61
CA LEU A 146 5.86 19.30 2.70
C LEU A 146 5.82 18.05 1.80
N SER A 147 6.98 17.64 1.29
CA SER A 147 7.10 16.42 0.47
C SER A 147 6.72 15.18 1.28
N ASN A 148 7.32 14.97 2.45
CA ASN A 148 7.12 13.77 3.26
C ASN A 148 5.65 13.63 3.72
N VAL A 149 5.07 14.70 4.26
CA VAL A 149 3.66 14.70 4.70
C VAL A 149 2.70 14.47 3.51
N THR A 150 3.07 14.94 2.32
CA THR A 150 2.26 14.73 1.11
C THR A 150 2.41 13.31 0.55
N LEU A 151 3.56 12.67 0.70
CA LEU A 151 3.75 11.25 0.40
C LEU A 151 2.90 10.36 1.32
N ASP A 152 2.85 10.67 2.62
CA ASP A 152 1.95 9.98 3.55
C ASP A 152 0.47 10.14 3.12
N ARG A 153 0.09 11.34 2.67
CA ARG A 153 -1.27 11.59 2.16
C ARG A 153 -1.57 10.82 0.88
N ILE A 154 -0.60 10.69 -0.02
CA ILE A 154 -0.74 9.86 -1.22
C ILE A 154 -1.03 8.42 -0.81
N ALA A 155 -0.29 7.88 0.17
CA ALA A 155 -0.54 6.55 0.70
C ALA A 155 -1.94 6.43 1.31
N ASP A 156 -2.42 7.44 2.06
CA ASP A 156 -3.79 7.47 2.58
C ASP A 156 -4.83 7.41 1.46
N LEU A 157 -4.68 8.24 0.42
CA LEU A 157 -5.58 8.29 -0.72
C LEU A 157 -5.54 7.00 -1.54
N GLN A 158 -4.38 6.33 -1.62
CA GLN A 158 -4.21 5.05 -2.30
C GLN A 158 -4.72 3.87 -1.47
N HIS A 159 -4.65 3.93 -0.14
CA HIS A 159 -5.27 2.93 0.74
C HIS A 159 -6.80 2.98 0.62
N LEU A 160 -7.38 4.15 0.33
CA LEU A 160 -8.79 4.22 -0.07
C LEU A 160 -9.10 3.51 -1.40
N THR A 161 -8.06 3.12 -2.14
CA THR A 161 -8.12 2.35 -3.40
C THR A 161 -7.60 0.91 -3.30
N ALA A 162 -7.04 0.46 -2.16
CA ALA A 162 -6.53 -0.91 -1.91
C ALA A 162 -6.52 -1.30 -0.41
N ILE A 163 -6.80 -2.56 -0.07
CA ILE A 163 -7.12 -3.05 1.30
C ILE A 163 -5.88 -3.46 2.14
N ASP A 164 -5.74 -2.87 3.35
CA ASP A 164 -5.25 -3.29 4.72
C ASP A 164 -3.93 -4.12 4.86
N ILE A 165 -3.04 -3.96 5.88
CA ILE A 165 -3.19 -4.29 7.33
C ILE A 165 -2.18 -3.55 8.26
N SER A 166 -2.72 -3.02 9.39
CA SER A 166 -2.30 -2.90 10.82
C SER A 166 -0.83 -2.73 11.32
N SER A 167 -0.61 -1.77 12.24
CA SER A 167 0.01 -2.00 13.58
C SER A 167 -0.30 -0.89 14.62
N LYS A 168 0.00 -1.21 15.89
CA LYS A 168 -0.32 -0.55 17.18
C LYS A 168 0.17 0.91 17.35
N LEU A 169 -0.48 1.65 18.25
CA LEU A 169 -0.12 3.02 18.60
C LEU A 169 -0.02 3.32 20.07
N VAL A 170 0.93 4.20 20.37
CA VAL A 170 1.21 4.83 21.65
C VAL A 170 0.80 6.29 21.54
N GLU A 171 0.13 6.80 22.57
CA GLU A 171 -0.18 8.22 22.71
C GLU A 171 1.08 8.98 23.14
N VAL A 172 1.49 9.98 22.34
CA VAL A 172 2.47 10.97 22.72
C VAL A 172 1.75 12.31 22.78
N GLU A 173 1.57 12.85 23.98
CA GLU A 173 1.13 14.22 24.20
C GLU A 173 2.30 15.07 24.71
N SER A 174 2.64 16.13 23.98
CA SER A 174 3.18 17.37 24.57
C SER A 174 2.75 18.61 23.77
N ASN A 175 2.25 19.61 24.52
CA ASN A 175 1.87 21.00 24.22
C ASN A 175 0.74 21.36 23.22
N ASN A 176 0.04 22.45 23.55
CA ASN A 176 -1.12 23.10 22.91
C ASN A 176 -0.74 23.82 21.60
N SER A 177 -0.08 23.11 20.69
CA SER A 177 0.39 23.66 19.41
C SER A 177 -0.69 23.59 18.34
N SER A 178 -0.63 24.51 17.37
CA SER A 178 -1.60 24.55 16.27
C SER A 178 -1.56 23.27 15.43
N ASP A 179 -0.39 22.66 15.26
CA ASP A 179 -0.21 21.36 14.61
C ASP A 179 -1.06 20.27 15.27
N ARG A 180 -1.01 20.15 16.61
CA ARG A 180 -1.81 19.17 17.35
C ARG A 180 -3.30 19.32 17.07
N VAL A 181 -3.82 20.54 17.15
CA VAL A 181 -5.26 20.80 16.94
C VAL A 181 -5.67 20.42 15.52
N TYR A 182 -4.89 20.82 14.53
CA TYR A 182 -5.17 20.48 13.14
C TYR A 182 -5.00 18.98 12.87
N TRP A 183 -4.02 18.32 13.50
CA TRP A 183 -3.83 16.89 13.43
C TRP A 183 -5.07 16.13 13.93
N HIS A 184 -5.59 16.44 15.12
CA HIS A 184 -6.77 15.76 15.64
C HIS A 184 -7.99 15.95 14.74
N ARG A 185 -8.17 17.16 14.18
CA ARG A 185 -9.24 17.45 13.22
C ARG A 185 -9.08 16.65 11.94
N TYR A 186 -7.87 16.60 11.37
CA TYR A 186 -7.57 15.80 10.19
C TYR A 186 -7.87 14.31 10.42
N ARG A 187 -7.28 13.73 11.47
CA ARG A 187 -7.45 12.33 11.85
C ARG A 187 -8.93 11.95 11.97
N LEU A 188 -9.71 12.77 12.68
CA LEU A 188 -11.14 12.53 12.86
C LEU A 188 -11.91 12.55 11.54
N GLN A 189 -11.65 13.53 10.67
CA GLN A 189 -12.34 13.63 9.37
C GLN A 189 -11.97 12.47 8.45
N GLN A 190 -10.68 12.10 8.39
CA GLN A 190 -10.22 10.98 7.59
C GLN A 190 -10.85 9.67 8.04
N CYS A 191 -10.82 9.34 9.33
CA CYS A 191 -11.37 8.07 9.80
C CYS A 191 -12.90 8.00 9.72
N ARG A 192 -13.60 9.13 9.84
CA ARG A 192 -15.03 9.21 9.51
C ARG A 192 -15.28 8.95 8.03
N PHE A 193 -14.46 9.52 7.15
CA PHE A 193 -14.57 9.29 5.71
C PHE A 193 -14.35 7.81 5.35
N GLU A 194 -13.31 7.17 5.88
CA GLU A 194 -13.05 5.74 5.61
C GLU A 194 -14.17 4.85 6.14
N ALA A 195 -14.66 5.11 7.36
CA ALA A 195 -15.71 4.29 7.98
C ALA A 195 -17.05 4.38 7.22
N VAL A 196 -17.42 5.56 6.70
CA VAL A 196 -18.70 5.73 5.99
C VAL A 196 -18.65 5.12 4.58
N ARG A 197 -17.48 5.09 3.94
CA ARG A 197 -17.30 4.51 2.61
C ARG A 197 -17.52 2.99 2.55
N PHE A 198 -17.34 2.30 3.68
CA PHE A 198 -17.41 0.83 3.79
C PHE A 198 -18.39 0.38 4.88
N THR A 199 -19.64 0.88 4.86
CA THR A 199 -20.78 0.43 5.72
C THR A 199 -20.77 0.85 7.20
N LYS A 200 -20.37 2.09 7.55
CA LYS A 200 -20.42 2.62 8.94
C LYS A 200 -19.83 1.65 9.98
N ASP A 201 -18.70 1.02 9.64
CA ASP A 201 -18.06 0.00 10.47
C ASP A 201 -17.09 0.64 11.49
N THR A 202 -17.36 0.44 12.79
CA THR A 202 -16.49 0.87 13.89
C THR A 202 -15.08 0.28 13.77
N ARG A 203 -14.93 -0.94 13.24
CA ARG A 203 -13.63 -1.57 13.01
C ARG A 203 -12.78 -0.79 12.01
N ARG A 204 -13.40 -0.27 10.94
CA ARG A 204 -12.71 0.56 9.93
C ARG A 204 -12.23 1.88 10.51
N PHE A 205 -13.03 2.50 11.37
CA PHE A 205 -12.59 3.69 12.09
C PHE A 205 -11.34 3.40 12.93
N THR A 206 -11.34 2.32 13.71
CA THR A 206 -10.18 1.92 14.54
C THR A 206 -8.95 1.57 13.69
N GLN A 207 -9.12 0.93 12.53
CA GLN A 207 -8.00 0.64 11.62
C GLN A 207 -7.37 1.91 11.05
N CYS A 208 -8.20 2.86 10.61
CA CYS A 208 -7.72 4.17 10.15
C CYS A 208 -6.97 4.90 11.28
N ASP A 209 -7.55 4.96 12.48
CA ASP A 209 -6.94 5.65 13.62
C ASP A 209 -5.56 5.04 13.95
N ARG A 210 -5.46 3.70 13.86
CA ARG A 210 -4.21 3.00 14.08
C ARG A 210 -3.14 3.33 13.03
N ARG A 211 -3.54 3.36 11.75
CA ARG A 211 -2.62 3.65 10.65
C ARG A 211 -2.14 5.10 10.67
N LEU A 212 -3.06 6.03 10.92
CA LEU A 212 -2.78 7.47 10.95
C LEU A 212 -1.91 7.85 12.13
N SER A 213 -2.21 7.37 13.35
CA SER A 213 -1.38 7.80 14.47
C SER A 213 0.02 7.13 14.44
N ALA A 214 0.20 5.97 13.79
CA ALA A 214 1.52 5.36 13.56
C ALA A 214 2.37 6.24 12.64
N THR A 215 1.74 6.79 11.61
CA THR A 215 2.34 7.80 10.73
C THR A 215 2.73 9.05 11.53
N ARG A 216 1.83 9.53 12.40
CA ARG A 216 2.11 10.68 13.26
C ARG A 216 3.27 10.46 14.20
N LEU A 217 3.40 9.27 14.80
CA LEU A 217 4.52 8.95 15.68
C LEU A 217 5.85 9.07 14.92
N ARG A 218 5.94 8.55 13.69
CA ARG A 218 7.13 8.71 12.85
C ARG A 218 7.44 10.18 12.56
N GLN A 219 6.44 10.97 12.17
CA GLN A 219 6.60 12.40 11.88
C GLN A 219 7.12 13.19 13.09
N LEU A 220 6.60 12.88 14.30
CA LEU A 220 7.08 13.49 15.55
C LEU A 220 8.51 13.05 15.89
N GLN A 221 8.86 11.78 15.65
CA GLN A 221 10.23 11.29 15.83
C GLN A 221 11.21 11.98 14.88
N GLU A 222 10.82 12.17 13.61
CA GLU A 222 11.60 12.92 12.62
C GLU A 222 11.81 14.38 13.06
N MET A 223 10.76 15.06 13.55
CA MET A 223 10.88 16.40 14.13
C MET A 223 11.88 16.48 15.28
N MET A 224 11.86 15.50 16.19
CA MET A 224 12.78 15.48 17.33
C MET A 224 14.23 15.22 16.91
N SER A 225 14.46 14.46 15.83
CA SER A 225 15.81 14.16 15.34
C SER A 225 16.51 15.33 14.64
N VAL A 226 15.73 16.35 14.26
CA VAL A 226 16.21 17.56 13.57
C VAL A 226 16.55 18.67 14.57
N ARG A 227 16.07 18.58 15.82
CA ARG A 227 16.30 19.56 16.90
C ARG A 227 17.58 19.28 17.69
#